data_AF-A0A1R0Y6P4-F1
#
_entry.id   AF-A0A1R0Y6P4-F1
#
_cell.length_a   1.000
_cell.length_b   1.000
_cell.length_c   1.000
_cell.angle_alpha   90.00
_cell.angle_beta   90.00
_cell.angle_gamma   90.00
#
_symmetry.space_group_name_H-M   'P 1'
#
loop_
_entity.id
_entity.type
_entity.pdbx_description
1 polymer ?
#
loop_
_entity_poly.entity_id
_entity_poly.type
_entity_poly.pdbx_seq_one_letter_code
_entity_poly.pdbx_strand_id
1 'polypeptide(L)'
;MPQNEQKKDSSTPWKWLGGGAAMLLFKGKAILSLLKIGKIAGPLISMIISIWAYALIYPWGFAVGFVLLLLVHELGHVIAAKRIGLPVSAPLFIPFLGALITMKKQPLDAKTEAYIAFGGPILGTIGATAVFWAANYMDSPLLYSLAYIGFLLNLINLLPIHPLDGGRIATAVTRWLWLVGLVGGLGIIIYMRSILFFIIWALFAYDLYNKYVKRRSNNRIYSVTKGFLIPVEPLRDAGYMIPGPEHRRDLPFTTYSDLERQQYVGVRWDQLNYIGRATLPQQCIIEKVRISQLEPVTLENGMHLKMNCDISYTVYENDKYYDVPASSRWKYGIAYFVLAGFLAGMMYMVHVIGNVNL
;
A
#
# COMPACT_ATOMS: atom_id res chain seq x y z
N MET A 1 -62.10 22.57 -17.31
CA MET A 1 -60.69 22.12 -17.44
C MET A 1 -59.90 22.74 -16.30
N PRO A 2 -59.63 22.02 -15.21
CA PRO A 2 -58.74 22.49 -14.15
C PRO A 2 -57.29 22.06 -14.48
N GLN A 3 -56.35 22.99 -14.35
CA GLN A 3 -54.92 22.72 -14.54
C GLN A 3 -54.33 21.99 -13.33
N ASN A 4 -53.58 20.94 -13.64
CA ASN A 4 -52.94 19.98 -12.74
C ASN A 4 -51.90 20.64 -11.83
N GLU A 5 -51.98 20.32 -10.52
CA GLU A 5 -50.88 20.48 -9.57
C GLU A 5 -49.75 19.49 -9.91
N GLN A 6 -48.57 19.99 -10.28
CA GLN A 6 -47.36 19.17 -10.40
C GLN A 6 -46.61 19.11 -9.06
N LYS A 7 -46.64 17.91 -8.46
CA LYS A 7 -45.79 17.45 -7.36
C LYS A 7 -44.31 17.59 -7.75
N LYS A 8 -43.54 18.37 -6.98
CA LYS A 8 -42.09 18.51 -7.13
C LYS A 8 -41.40 17.38 -6.36
N ASP A 9 -40.93 16.36 -7.08
CA ASP A 9 -40.21 15.21 -6.52
C ASP A 9 -38.75 15.59 -6.24
N SER A 10 -38.41 15.75 -4.96
CA SER A 10 -37.05 16.02 -4.49
C SER A 10 -36.28 14.71 -4.35
N SER A 11 -35.69 14.22 -5.44
CA SER A 11 -34.76 13.10 -5.38
C SER A 11 -33.31 13.55 -5.15
N THR A 12 -32.84 13.17 -3.96
CA THR A 12 -31.60 13.51 -3.27
C THR A 12 -30.32 13.05 -4.00
N PRO A 13 -29.18 13.80 -3.94
CA PRO A 13 -27.88 13.39 -4.50
C PRO A 13 -27.18 12.24 -3.75
N TRP A 14 -27.87 11.57 -2.83
CA TRP A 14 -27.28 10.58 -1.90
C TRP A 14 -27.18 9.16 -2.49
N LYS A 15 -28.00 8.84 -3.51
CA LYS A 15 -28.03 7.50 -4.11
C LYS A 15 -26.75 7.16 -4.90
N TRP A 16 -26.06 8.17 -5.43
CA TRP A 16 -24.80 7.99 -6.17
C TRP A 16 -23.58 7.77 -5.26
N LEU A 17 -23.57 8.37 -4.06
CA LEU A 17 -22.53 8.13 -3.06
C LEU A 17 -22.66 6.75 -2.40
N GLY A 18 -23.89 6.27 -2.19
CA GLY A 18 -24.14 4.92 -1.67
C GLY A 18 -23.77 3.79 -2.64
N GLY A 19 -23.99 3.98 -3.94
CA GLY A 19 -23.64 3.01 -4.98
C GLY A 19 -22.12 2.80 -5.12
N GLY A 20 -21.34 3.88 -5.07
CA GLY A 20 -19.87 3.80 -5.12
C GLY A 20 -19.25 3.08 -3.92
N ALA A 21 -19.77 3.36 -2.71
CA ALA A 21 -19.32 2.69 -1.48
C ALA A 21 -19.71 1.21 -1.43
N ALA A 22 -20.91 0.86 -1.89
CA ALA A 22 -21.36 -0.54 -1.99
C ALA A 22 -20.55 -1.34 -3.02
N MET A 23 -20.19 -0.73 -4.16
CA MET A 23 -19.37 -1.36 -5.19
C MET A 23 -17.91 -1.60 -4.71
N LEU A 24 -17.36 -0.70 -3.89
CA LEU A 24 -16.05 -0.87 -3.25
C LEU A 24 -16.06 -2.00 -2.21
N LEU A 25 -17.13 -2.13 -1.43
CA LEU A 25 -17.28 -3.19 -0.43
C LEU A 25 -17.52 -4.58 -1.06
N PHE A 26 -18.26 -4.65 -2.16
CA PHE A 26 -18.47 -5.91 -2.91
C PHE A 26 -17.17 -6.39 -3.60
N LYS A 27 -16.34 -5.44 -4.10
CA LYS A 27 -15.02 -5.74 -4.66
C LYS A 27 -14.03 -6.27 -3.62
N GLY A 28 -14.07 -5.77 -2.39
CA GLY A 28 -13.16 -6.21 -1.31
C GLY A 28 -13.26 -7.70 -0.98
N LYS A 29 -14.50 -8.24 -0.88
CA LYS A 29 -14.72 -9.68 -0.59
C LYS A 29 -14.32 -10.58 -1.77
N ALA A 30 -14.56 -10.15 -3.01
CA ALA A 30 -14.17 -10.89 -4.21
C ALA A 30 -12.64 -10.94 -4.38
N ILE A 31 -11.95 -9.81 -4.14
CA ILE A 31 -10.49 -9.72 -4.14
C ILE A 31 -9.89 -10.60 -3.04
N LEU A 32 -10.47 -10.60 -1.83
CA LEU A 32 -10.06 -11.49 -0.74
C LEU A 32 -10.29 -12.98 -1.07
N SER A 33 -11.33 -13.30 -1.83
CA SER A 33 -11.60 -14.67 -2.27
C SER A 33 -10.55 -15.15 -3.27
N LEU A 34 -10.19 -14.31 -4.25
CA LEU A 34 -9.12 -14.59 -5.22
C LEU A 34 -7.74 -14.77 -4.57
N LEU A 35 -7.45 -14.02 -3.49
CA LEU A 35 -6.24 -14.18 -2.68
C LEU A 35 -6.15 -15.56 -1.98
N LYS A 36 -7.27 -16.26 -1.77
CA LYS A 36 -7.31 -17.59 -1.15
C LYS A 36 -7.11 -18.74 -2.13
N ILE A 37 -7.24 -18.49 -3.45
CA ILE A 37 -7.14 -19.53 -4.49
C ILE A 37 -5.68 -19.70 -4.91
N GLY A 38 -4.88 -20.38 -4.09
CA GLY A 38 -3.51 -20.79 -4.40
C GLY A 38 -2.52 -19.64 -4.71
N LYS A 39 -1.21 -19.91 -4.66
CA LYS A 39 -0.18 -18.87 -4.91
C LYS A 39 -0.11 -18.40 -6.37
N ILE A 40 -0.68 -19.18 -7.30
CA ILE A 40 -0.53 -18.98 -8.76
C ILE A 40 -1.88 -18.73 -9.45
N ALA A 41 -2.95 -19.40 -9.01
CA ALA A 41 -4.25 -19.30 -9.66
C ALA A 41 -4.91 -17.92 -9.48
N GLY A 42 -4.84 -17.32 -8.28
CA GLY A 42 -5.36 -15.96 -8.05
C GLY A 42 -4.84 -14.89 -9.03
N PRO A 43 -3.50 -14.72 -9.17
CA PRO A 43 -2.90 -13.82 -10.16
C PRO A 43 -3.36 -14.07 -11.59
N LEU A 44 -3.34 -15.32 -12.05
CA LEU A 44 -3.73 -15.68 -13.42
C LEU A 44 -5.21 -15.36 -13.70
N ILE A 45 -6.10 -15.70 -12.77
CA ILE A 45 -7.53 -15.38 -12.88
C ILE A 45 -7.73 -13.86 -12.94
N SER A 46 -7.04 -13.10 -12.07
CA SER A 46 -7.13 -11.64 -12.08
C SER A 46 -6.65 -11.01 -13.38
N MET A 47 -5.63 -11.60 -14.00
CA MET A 47 -5.09 -11.19 -15.29
C MET A 47 -6.10 -11.45 -16.41
N ILE A 48 -6.71 -12.64 -16.45
CA ILE A 48 -7.76 -12.98 -17.43
C ILE A 48 -8.97 -12.05 -17.30
N ILE A 49 -9.42 -11.79 -16.07
CA ILE A 49 -10.52 -10.85 -15.80
C ILE A 49 -10.16 -9.44 -16.28
N SER A 50 -8.92 -9.00 -16.08
CA SER A 50 -8.45 -7.69 -16.53
C SER A 50 -8.38 -7.60 -18.05
N ILE A 51 -7.86 -8.63 -18.73
CA ILE A 51 -7.86 -8.72 -20.20
C ILE A 51 -9.29 -8.64 -20.72
N TRP A 52 -10.20 -9.44 -20.16
CA TRP A 52 -11.61 -9.42 -20.54
C TRP A 52 -12.25 -8.04 -20.36
N ALA A 53 -12.02 -7.38 -19.23
CA ALA A 53 -12.55 -6.05 -18.97
C ALA A 53 -12.00 -5.00 -19.94
N TYR A 54 -10.71 -5.01 -20.26
CA TYR A 54 -10.14 -4.11 -21.27
C TYR A 54 -10.64 -4.44 -22.68
N ALA A 55 -10.88 -5.71 -23.00
CA ALA A 55 -11.41 -6.15 -24.28
C ALA A 55 -12.88 -5.72 -24.52
N LEU A 56 -13.60 -5.25 -23.49
CA LEU A 56 -14.92 -4.63 -23.65
C LEU A 56 -14.85 -3.22 -24.28
N ILE A 57 -13.70 -2.56 -24.17
CA ILE A 57 -13.50 -1.16 -24.61
C ILE A 57 -12.51 -1.10 -25.78
N TYR A 58 -11.50 -1.97 -25.79
CA TYR A 58 -10.42 -1.98 -26.77
C TYR A 58 -10.39 -3.31 -27.54
N PRO A 59 -9.77 -3.35 -28.74
CA PRO A 59 -9.54 -4.59 -29.46
C PRO A 59 -8.80 -5.62 -28.61
N TRP A 60 -9.17 -6.90 -28.74
CA TRP A 60 -8.65 -7.98 -27.89
C TRP A 60 -7.11 -8.04 -27.88
N GLY A 61 -6.46 -7.86 -29.03
CA GLY A 61 -4.99 -7.88 -29.15
C GLY A 61 -4.33 -6.73 -28.37
N PHE A 62 -4.97 -5.56 -28.33
CA PHE A 62 -4.50 -4.43 -27.53
C PHE A 62 -4.69 -4.72 -26.05
N ALA A 63 -5.84 -5.24 -25.63
CA ALA A 63 -6.12 -5.59 -24.24
C ALA A 63 -5.09 -6.61 -23.70
N VAL A 64 -4.78 -7.66 -24.46
CA VAL A 64 -3.75 -8.65 -24.11
C VAL A 64 -2.38 -7.98 -24.00
N GLY A 65 -1.95 -7.24 -25.04
CA GLY A 65 -0.65 -6.58 -25.04
C GLY A 65 -0.49 -5.58 -23.90
N PHE A 66 -1.53 -4.81 -23.59
CA PHE A 66 -1.53 -3.83 -22.52
C PHE A 66 -1.38 -4.50 -21.15
N VAL A 67 -2.12 -5.58 -20.88
CA VAL A 67 -2.00 -6.32 -19.62
C VAL A 67 -0.63 -6.99 -19.50
N LEU A 68 -0.04 -7.46 -20.60
CA LEU A 68 1.33 -7.98 -20.61
C LEU A 68 2.37 -6.90 -20.29
N LEU A 69 2.21 -5.68 -20.83
CA LEU A 69 3.08 -4.55 -20.49
C LEU A 69 2.97 -4.16 -19.01
N LEU A 70 1.75 -4.14 -18.46
CA LEU A 70 1.51 -3.98 -17.03
C LEU A 70 2.20 -5.09 -16.22
N LEU A 71 2.10 -6.35 -16.66
CA LEU A 71 2.77 -7.46 -16.00
C LEU A 71 4.30 -7.29 -15.99
N VAL A 72 4.89 -6.90 -17.11
CA VAL A 72 6.33 -6.65 -17.21
C VAL A 72 6.76 -5.54 -16.26
N HIS A 73 5.98 -4.46 -16.15
CA HIS A 73 6.19 -3.40 -15.18
C HIS A 73 6.15 -3.96 -13.73
N GLU A 74 5.10 -4.66 -13.34
CA GLU A 74 4.98 -5.20 -11.97
C GLU A 74 6.08 -6.22 -11.62
N LEU A 75 6.48 -7.04 -12.59
CA LEU A 75 7.60 -7.96 -12.42
C LEU A 75 8.90 -7.21 -12.11
N GLY A 76 9.05 -5.98 -12.58
CA GLY A 76 10.16 -5.10 -12.25
C GLY A 76 10.24 -4.82 -10.76
N HIS A 77 9.12 -4.46 -10.13
CA HIS A 77 9.05 -4.31 -8.66
C HIS A 77 9.31 -5.63 -7.94
N VAL A 78 8.73 -6.74 -8.41
CA VAL A 78 8.91 -8.06 -7.79
C VAL A 78 10.38 -8.48 -7.83
N ILE A 79 11.06 -8.30 -8.97
CA ILE A 79 12.48 -8.62 -9.12
C ILE A 79 13.34 -7.72 -8.22
N ALA A 80 13.08 -6.40 -8.21
CA ALA A 80 13.79 -5.47 -7.36
C ALA A 80 13.64 -5.82 -5.87
N ALA A 81 12.42 -6.13 -5.42
CA ALA A 81 12.13 -6.54 -4.06
C ALA A 81 12.77 -7.89 -3.68
N LYS A 82 12.76 -8.88 -4.60
CA LYS A 82 13.44 -10.16 -4.37
C LYS A 82 14.96 -10.01 -4.25
N ARG A 83 15.58 -9.12 -5.03
CA ARG A 83 17.04 -8.86 -4.97
C ARG A 83 17.50 -8.31 -3.62
N ILE A 84 16.64 -7.59 -2.92
CA ILE A 84 16.92 -7.07 -1.57
C ILE A 84 16.38 -8.00 -0.46
N GLY A 85 15.92 -9.20 -0.81
CA GLY A 85 15.45 -10.21 0.14
C GLY A 85 14.07 -9.93 0.76
N LEU A 86 13.26 -9.04 0.17
CA LEU A 86 11.91 -8.78 0.67
C LEU A 86 10.91 -9.82 0.15
N PRO A 87 10.10 -10.44 1.04
CA PRO A 87 9.05 -11.37 0.64
C PRO A 87 7.87 -10.64 -0.03
N VAL A 88 7.74 -10.82 -1.34
CA VAL A 88 6.67 -10.26 -2.19
C VAL A 88 5.75 -11.34 -2.74
N SER A 89 4.46 -11.04 -2.87
CA SER A 89 3.50 -11.86 -3.60
C SER A 89 3.62 -11.69 -5.11
N ALA A 90 2.95 -12.57 -5.85
CA ALA A 90 2.69 -12.33 -7.26
C ALA A 90 1.77 -11.09 -7.45
N PRO A 91 1.85 -10.38 -8.59
CA PRO A 91 0.98 -9.25 -8.90
C PRO A 91 -0.49 -9.69 -9.06
N LEU A 92 -1.40 -8.94 -8.45
CA LEU A 92 -2.85 -9.08 -8.61
C LEU A 92 -3.38 -7.92 -9.44
N PHE A 93 -4.06 -8.22 -10.55
CA PHE A 93 -4.57 -7.22 -11.46
C PHE A 93 -5.99 -6.80 -11.09
N ILE A 94 -6.22 -5.50 -11.06
CA ILE A 94 -7.54 -4.89 -10.86
C ILE A 94 -7.92 -4.16 -12.16
N PRO A 95 -9.01 -4.58 -12.82
CA PRO A 95 -9.47 -3.91 -14.03
C PRO A 95 -9.58 -2.39 -13.87
N PHE A 96 -9.03 -1.64 -14.83
CA PHE A 96 -9.03 -0.18 -14.91
C PHE A 96 -8.25 0.57 -13.81
N LEU A 97 -7.75 -0.12 -12.78
CA LEU A 97 -6.96 0.49 -11.71
C LEU A 97 -5.46 0.18 -11.83
N GLY A 98 -5.10 -0.96 -12.39
CA GLY A 98 -3.70 -1.40 -12.54
C GLY A 98 -3.47 -2.72 -11.83
N ALA A 99 -2.28 -2.90 -11.25
CA ALA A 99 -1.94 -4.08 -10.49
C ALA A 99 -1.40 -3.73 -9.10
N LEU A 100 -1.49 -4.69 -8.19
CA LEU A 100 -1.03 -4.53 -6.81
C LEU A 100 -0.16 -5.73 -6.44
N ILE A 101 1.01 -5.44 -5.89
CA ILE A 101 1.84 -6.41 -5.18
C ILE A 101 1.64 -6.25 -3.68
N THR A 102 1.51 -7.37 -2.97
CA THR A 102 1.49 -7.36 -1.51
C THR A 102 2.87 -7.71 -0.98
N MET A 103 3.38 -6.88 -0.06
CA MET A 103 4.62 -7.11 0.65
C MET A 103 4.31 -7.60 2.06
N LYS A 104 4.90 -8.73 2.48
CA LYS A 104 4.77 -9.16 3.89
C LYS A 104 5.58 -8.28 4.83
N LYS A 105 6.66 -7.67 4.33
CA LYS A 105 7.53 -6.75 5.06
C LYS A 105 7.66 -5.45 4.27
N GLN A 106 7.26 -4.33 4.89
CA GLN A 106 7.43 -3.00 4.29
C GLN A 106 8.90 -2.56 4.30
N PRO A 107 9.35 -1.71 3.36
CA PRO A 107 10.67 -1.10 3.39
C PRO A 107 10.89 -0.31 4.69
N LEU A 108 12.10 -0.35 5.25
CA LEU A 108 12.43 0.35 6.50
C LEU A 108 13.02 1.75 6.28
N ASP A 109 13.37 2.06 5.05
CA ASP A 109 14.05 3.29 4.64
C ASP A 109 13.61 3.71 3.23
N ALA A 110 13.58 5.02 2.99
CA ALA A 110 13.17 5.61 1.72
C ALA A 110 14.07 5.18 0.55
N LYS A 111 15.36 4.92 0.80
CA LYS A 111 16.31 4.49 -0.23
C LYS A 111 15.92 3.12 -0.79
N THR A 112 15.63 2.14 0.07
CA THR A 112 15.14 0.83 -0.33
C THR A 112 13.79 0.91 -1.02
N GLU A 113 12.86 1.74 -0.52
CA GLU A 113 11.57 1.97 -1.16
C GLU A 113 11.73 2.51 -2.59
N ALA A 114 12.57 3.52 -2.77
CA ALA A 114 12.87 4.09 -4.09
C ALA A 114 13.52 3.06 -5.03
N TYR A 115 14.44 2.23 -4.54
CA TYR A 115 15.06 1.16 -5.34
C TYR A 115 14.02 0.18 -5.88
N ILE A 116 13.05 -0.25 -5.05
CA ILE A 116 11.96 -1.12 -5.50
C ILE A 116 11.06 -0.38 -6.50
N ALA A 117 10.72 0.88 -6.20
CA ALA A 117 9.87 1.71 -7.04
C ALA A 117 10.50 1.97 -8.43
N PHE A 118 11.83 2.06 -8.56
CA PHE A 118 12.49 2.12 -9.86
C PHE A 118 12.35 0.83 -10.67
N GLY A 119 12.20 -0.33 -10.01
CA GLY A 119 12.15 -1.62 -10.67
C GLY A 119 11.08 -1.70 -11.75
N GLY A 120 9.89 -1.18 -11.47
CA GLY A 120 8.76 -1.21 -12.41
C GLY A 120 8.98 -0.36 -13.65
N PRO A 121 9.20 0.97 -13.51
CA PRO A 121 9.49 1.85 -14.63
C PRO A 121 10.68 1.38 -15.47
N ILE A 122 11.76 0.86 -14.87
CA ILE A 122 12.91 0.36 -15.63
C ILE A 122 12.51 -0.85 -16.48
N LEU A 123 11.93 -1.88 -15.88
CA LEU A 123 11.60 -3.11 -16.61
C LEU A 123 10.46 -2.89 -17.61
N GLY A 124 9.47 -2.08 -17.24
CA GLY A 124 8.40 -1.65 -18.12
C GLY A 124 8.92 -0.84 -19.31
N THR A 125 9.92 0.03 -19.13
CA THR A 125 10.56 0.78 -20.22
C THR A 125 11.30 -0.15 -21.17
N ILE A 126 12.01 -1.15 -20.65
CA ILE A 126 12.67 -2.18 -21.46
C ILE A 126 11.64 -2.96 -22.27
N GLY A 127 10.53 -3.37 -21.64
CA GLY A 127 9.43 -4.07 -22.31
C GLY A 127 8.79 -3.24 -23.43
N ALA A 128 8.46 -1.97 -23.15
CA ALA A 128 7.90 -1.06 -24.15
C ALA A 128 8.86 -0.78 -25.31
N THR A 129 10.17 -0.70 -25.04
CA THR A 129 11.20 -0.55 -26.07
C THR A 129 11.31 -1.79 -26.95
N ALA A 130 11.21 -3.00 -26.38
CA ALA A 130 11.17 -4.23 -27.15
C ALA A 130 9.93 -4.30 -28.05
N VAL A 131 8.77 -3.88 -27.54
CA VAL A 131 7.53 -3.78 -28.33
C VAL A 131 7.65 -2.75 -29.43
N PHE A 132 8.27 -1.58 -29.17
CA PHE A 132 8.54 -0.57 -30.20
C PHE A 132 9.41 -1.11 -31.33
N TRP A 133 10.48 -1.83 -30.99
CA TRP A 133 11.37 -2.42 -31.99
C TRP A 133 10.65 -3.47 -32.82
N ALA A 134 9.84 -4.32 -32.19
CA ALA A 134 8.97 -5.27 -32.90
C ALA A 134 7.93 -4.55 -33.78
N ALA A 135 7.37 -3.42 -33.32
CA ALA A 135 6.45 -2.60 -34.10
C ALA A 135 7.10 -2.09 -35.38
N ASN A 136 8.34 -1.63 -35.29
CA ASN A 136 9.10 -1.13 -36.42
C ASN A 136 9.46 -2.24 -37.41
N TYR A 137 9.88 -3.40 -36.91
CA TYR A 137 10.24 -4.54 -37.76
C TYR A 137 9.03 -5.16 -38.49
N MET A 138 7.87 -5.24 -37.82
CA MET A 138 6.65 -5.86 -38.36
C MET A 138 5.71 -4.86 -39.03
N ASP A 139 6.04 -3.57 -39.01
CA ASP A 139 5.20 -2.45 -39.44
C ASP A 139 3.75 -2.54 -38.91
N SER A 140 3.61 -2.80 -37.61
CA SER A 140 2.31 -3.10 -36.99
C SER A 140 1.73 -1.90 -36.21
N PRO A 141 0.60 -1.30 -36.65
CA PRO A 141 -0.05 -0.20 -35.94
C PRO A 141 -0.47 -0.55 -34.51
N LEU A 142 -0.84 -1.82 -34.28
CA LEU A 142 -1.17 -2.34 -32.95
C LEU A 142 0.04 -2.24 -32.02
N LEU A 143 1.21 -2.71 -32.47
CA LEU A 143 2.42 -2.71 -31.66
C LEU A 143 2.94 -1.29 -31.42
N TYR A 144 2.79 -0.37 -32.37
CA TYR A 144 3.09 1.05 -32.15
C TYR A 144 2.19 1.65 -31.06
N SER A 145 0.90 1.37 -31.11
CA SER A 145 -0.05 1.79 -30.05
C SER A 145 0.31 1.19 -28.68
N LEU A 146 0.72 -0.09 -28.65
CA LEU A 146 1.16 -0.76 -27.42
C LEU A 146 2.48 -0.20 -26.88
N ALA A 147 3.44 0.11 -27.75
CA ALA A 147 4.69 0.76 -27.36
C ALA A 147 4.41 2.15 -26.75
N TYR A 148 3.56 2.94 -27.42
CA TYR A 148 3.17 4.27 -26.95
C TYR A 148 2.53 4.22 -25.57
N ILE A 149 1.50 3.38 -25.38
CA ILE A 149 0.82 3.26 -24.08
C ILE A 149 1.75 2.68 -23.02
N GLY A 150 2.68 1.78 -23.39
CA GLY A 150 3.71 1.25 -22.50
C GLY A 150 4.64 2.34 -21.99
N PHE A 151 5.15 3.20 -22.87
CA PHE A 151 5.98 4.34 -22.44
C PHE A 151 5.18 5.35 -21.62
N LEU A 152 3.94 5.66 -22.03
CA LEU A 152 3.06 6.56 -21.29
C LEU A 152 2.80 6.05 -19.87
N LEU A 153 2.50 4.76 -19.71
CA LEU A 153 2.28 4.12 -18.42
C LEU A 153 3.49 4.26 -17.50
N ASN A 154 4.70 4.00 -18.01
CA ASN A 154 5.92 4.15 -17.23
C ASN A 154 6.19 5.62 -16.87
N LEU A 155 5.91 6.55 -17.79
CA LEU A 155 6.08 7.99 -17.55
C LEU A 155 5.08 8.51 -16.51
N ILE A 156 3.82 8.11 -16.58
CA ILE A 156 2.80 8.42 -15.57
C ILE A 156 3.24 7.84 -14.22
N ASN A 157 3.70 6.59 -14.17
CA ASN A 157 4.18 6.00 -12.92
C ASN A 157 5.40 6.72 -12.35
N LEU A 158 6.21 7.41 -13.16
CA LEU A 158 7.28 8.29 -12.66
C LEU A 158 6.77 9.63 -12.13
N LEU A 159 5.50 10.02 -12.30
CA LEU A 159 5.02 11.26 -11.72
C LEU A 159 5.22 11.25 -10.18
N PRO A 160 5.68 12.35 -9.57
CA PRO A 160 6.03 12.41 -8.16
C PRO A 160 4.79 12.54 -7.26
N ILE A 161 3.86 11.60 -7.42
CA ILE A 161 2.51 11.59 -6.86
C ILE A 161 2.27 10.23 -6.20
N HIS A 162 1.87 10.19 -4.92
CA HIS A 162 1.42 8.94 -4.30
C HIS A 162 -0.01 8.61 -4.79
N PRO A 163 -0.35 7.37 -5.15
CA PRO A 163 0.35 6.09 -4.92
C PRO A 163 1.32 5.61 -6.01
N LEU A 164 1.66 6.44 -7.00
CA LEU A 164 2.56 6.08 -8.11
C LEU A 164 4.01 5.91 -7.65
N ASP A 165 4.81 5.23 -8.46
CA ASP A 165 6.21 4.91 -8.15
C ASP A 165 7.08 6.15 -7.97
N GLY A 166 6.88 7.17 -8.79
CA GLY A 166 7.59 8.44 -8.72
C GLY A 166 7.35 9.14 -7.39
N GLY A 167 6.18 8.98 -6.79
CA GLY A 167 5.89 9.44 -5.43
C GLY A 167 6.83 8.80 -4.40
N ARG A 168 7.04 7.48 -4.50
CA ARG A 168 7.96 6.69 -3.65
C ARG A 168 9.43 6.97 -3.96
N ILE A 169 9.79 7.21 -5.22
CA ILE A 169 11.17 7.58 -5.60
C ILE A 169 11.50 8.99 -5.05
N ALA A 170 10.58 9.93 -5.17
CA ALA A 170 10.78 11.31 -4.76
C ALA A 170 11.00 11.47 -3.25
N THR A 171 10.52 10.54 -2.40
CA THR A 171 10.84 10.55 -0.96
C THR A 171 12.34 10.38 -0.69
N ALA A 172 13.05 9.65 -1.56
CA ALA A 172 14.48 9.41 -1.46
C ALA A 172 15.34 10.45 -2.20
N VAL A 173 14.80 11.12 -3.23
CA VAL A 173 15.53 12.11 -4.04
C VAL A 173 15.45 13.51 -3.44
N THR A 174 14.27 14.14 -3.49
CA THR A 174 14.00 15.42 -2.84
C THR A 174 12.50 15.68 -2.77
N ARG A 175 12.05 16.26 -1.66
CA ARG A 175 10.65 16.65 -1.45
C ARG A 175 10.19 17.73 -2.44
N TRP A 176 11.12 18.47 -3.05
CA TRP A 176 10.81 19.47 -4.08
C TRP A 176 10.18 18.87 -5.34
N LEU A 177 10.45 17.59 -5.66
CA LEU A 177 9.78 16.93 -6.80
C LEU A 177 8.25 16.92 -6.63
N TRP A 178 7.75 16.87 -5.39
CA TRP A 178 6.30 16.87 -5.14
C TRP A 178 5.66 18.22 -5.47
N LEU A 179 6.39 19.32 -5.25
CA LEU A 179 5.96 20.65 -5.69
C LEU A 179 5.94 20.76 -7.21
N VAL A 180 6.95 20.20 -7.89
CA VAL A 180 6.97 20.10 -9.36
C VAL A 180 5.77 19.29 -9.85
N GLY A 181 5.44 18.17 -9.20
CA GLY A 181 4.25 17.38 -9.50
C GLY A 181 2.93 18.15 -9.30
N LEU A 182 2.84 18.95 -8.23
CA LEU A 182 1.66 19.75 -7.94
C LEU A 182 1.47 20.87 -8.98
N VAL A 183 2.52 21.62 -9.31
CA VAL A 183 2.45 22.68 -10.32
C VAL A 183 2.26 22.11 -11.72
N GLY A 184 3.03 21.09 -12.09
CA GLY A 184 2.92 20.43 -13.39
C GLY A 184 1.58 19.74 -13.60
N GLY A 185 1.08 19.05 -12.58
CA GLY A 185 -0.24 18.43 -12.62
C GLY A 185 -1.37 19.45 -12.83
N LEU A 186 -1.29 20.62 -12.18
CA LEU A 186 -2.23 21.72 -12.40
C LEU A 186 -2.18 22.21 -13.86
N GLY A 187 -0.98 22.35 -14.43
CA GLY A 187 -0.80 22.72 -15.84
C GLY A 187 -1.44 21.72 -16.82
N ILE A 188 -1.26 20.41 -16.58
CA ILE A 188 -1.87 19.34 -17.38
C ILE A 188 -3.40 19.40 -17.30
N ILE A 189 -3.95 19.66 -16.11
CA ILE A 189 -5.40 19.77 -15.93
C ILE A 189 -5.97 20.94 -16.73
N ILE A 190 -5.30 22.09 -16.69
CA ILE A 190 -5.71 23.29 -17.44
C ILE A 190 -5.69 22.99 -18.94
N TYR A 191 -4.66 22.27 -19.42
CA TYR A 191 -4.52 21.90 -20.82
C TYR A 191 -5.57 20.88 -21.27
N MET A 192 -5.72 19.76 -20.55
CA MET A 192 -6.59 18.66 -20.94
C MET A 192 -8.07 18.88 -20.60
N ARG A 193 -8.40 19.87 -19.75
CA ARG A 193 -9.75 20.18 -19.24
C ARG A 193 -10.52 18.96 -18.71
N SER A 194 -9.81 17.97 -18.19
CA SER A 194 -10.40 16.70 -17.74
C SER A 194 -10.66 16.70 -16.25
N ILE A 195 -11.92 16.45 -15.88
CA ILE A 195 -12.38 16.41 -14.49
C ILE A 195 -11.73 15.27 -13.69
N LEU A 196 -11.35 14.18 -14.36
CA LEU A 196 -10.70 13.03 -13.74
C LEU A 196 -9.31 13.40 -13.20
N PHE A 197 -8.49 14.08 -14.02
CA PHE A 197 -7.16 14.53 -13.60
C PHE A 197 -7.25 15.55 -12.47
N PHE A 198 -8.28 16.41 -12.46
CA PHE A 198 -8.53 17.33 -11.35
C PHE A 198 -8.80 16.59 -10.03
N ILE A 199 -9.65 15.55 -10.06
CA ILE A 199 -9.93 14.74 -8.86
C ILE A 199 -8.64 14.08 -8.34
N ILE A 200 -7.85 13.46 -9.23
CA ILE A 200 -6.58 12.80 -8.85
C ILE A 200 -5.62 13.81 -8.21
N TRP A 201 -5.48 14.98 -8.82
CA TRP A 201 -4.62 16.05 -8.31
C TRP A 201 -5.11 16.62 -6.98
N ALA A 202 -6.42 16.81 -6.80
CA ALA A 202 -6.99 17.29 -5.54
C ALA A 202 -6.76 16.29 -4.40
N LEU A 203 -6.91 14.98 -4.68
CA LEU A 203 -6.58 13.92 -3.73
C LEU A 203 -5.09 13.93 -3.37
N PHE A 204 -4.21 14.11 -4.36
CA PHE A 204 -2.77 14.24 -4.12
C PHE A 204 -2.42 15.45 -3.26
N ALA A 205 -2.97 16.62 -3.57
CA ALA A 205 -2.79 17.84 -2.78
C ALA A 205 -3.29 17.67 -1.33
N TYR A 206 -4.42 16.98 -1.15
CA TYR A 206 -4.97 16.66 0.17
C TYR A 206 -4.07 15.69 0.97
N ASP A 207 -3.50 14.67 0.31
CA ASP A 207 -2.56 13.75 0.95
C ASP A 207 -1.29 14.47 1.41
N LEU A 208 -0.74 15.35 0.57
CA LEU A 208 0.39 16.22 0.92
C LEU A 208 0.07 17.11 2.13
N TYR A 209 -1.10 17.73 2.14
CA TYR A 209 -1.56 18.56 3.25
C TYR A 209 -1.63 17.76 4.55
N ASN A 210 -2.21 16.56 4.51
CA ASN A 210 -2.28 15.68 5.69
C ASN A 210 -0.89 15.26 6.17
N LYS A 211 0.03 14.99 5.24
CA LYS A 211 1.38 14.50 5.56
C LYS A 211 2.29 15.57 6.16
N TYR A 212 2.21 16.82 5.70
CA TYR A 212 3.14 17.88 6.14
C TYR A 212 2.52 18.96 7.02
N VAL A 213 1.25 19.29 6.84
CA VAL A 213 0.60 20.37 7.57
C VAL A 213 -0.14 19.83 8.79
N LYS A 214 -0.92 18.77 8.61
CA LYS A 214 -1.76 18.20 9.69
C LYS A 214 -0.98 17.34 10.69
N ARG A 215 0.18 16.80 10.32
CA ARG A 215 0.96 15.83 11.13
C ARG A 215 1.83 16.43 12.24
N ARG A 216 1.79 17.74 12.51
CA ARG A 216 2.77 18.37 13.44
C ARG A 216 2.57 18.09 14.94
N SER A 217 1.58 17.32 15.37
CA SER A 217 1.52 16.84 16.76
C SER A 217 0.47 15.74 16.88
N ASN A 218 0.89 14.47 16.98
CA ASN A 218 -0.03 13.40 17.34
C ASN A 218 0.71 12.31 18.10
N ASN A 219 1.23 12.64 19.29
CA ASN A 219 1.51 11.64 20.35
C ASN A 219 0.17 11.12 20.90
N ARG A 220 -0.67 10.55 20.03
CA ARG A 220 -1.88 9.88 20.47
C ARG A 220 -1.44 8.58 21.12
N ILE A 221 -1.73 8.47 22.40
CA ILE A 221 -1.57 7.24 23.16
C ILE A 221 -2.69 6.31 22.75
N TYR A 222 -2.33 5.14 22.27
CA TYR A 222 -3.25 4.05 21.97
C TYR A 222 -3.19 3.03 23.11
N SER A 223 -4.29 2.33 23.35
CA SER A 223 -4.34 1.22 24.29
C SER A 223 -4.73 -0.07 23.57
N VAL A 224 -4.09 -1.18 23.94
CA VAL A 224 -4.49 -2.53 23.53
C VAL A 224 -4.55 -3.43 24.75
N THR A 225 -5.66 -4.15 24.90
CA THR A 225 -5.81 -5.12 25.99
C THR A 225 -5.32 -6.49 25.53
N LYS A 226 -4.46 -7.13 26.33
CA LYS A 226 -3.96 -8.48 26.12
C LYS A 226 -4.21 -9.33 27.36
N GLY A 227 -4.81 -10.50 27.15
CA GLY A 227 -5.04 -11.49 28.21
C GLY A 227 -3.86 -12.45 28.33
N PHE A 228 -3.41 -12.67 29.56
CA PHE A 228 -2.38 -13.65 29.92
C PHE A 228 -3.00 -14.72 30.81
N LEU A 229 -2.80 -15.99 30.49
CA LEU A 229 -3.34 -17.11 31.28
C LEU A 229 -2.27 -17.60 32.26
N ILE A 230 -2.65 -17.62 33.53
CA ILE A 230 -1.78 -18.03 34.63
C ILE A 230 -2.40 -19.29 35.27
N PRO A 231 -1.72 -20.46 35.28
CA PRO A 231 -2.24 -21.65 35.96
C PRO A 231 -2.30 -21.41 37.47
N VAL A 232 -3.43 -21.75 38.10
CA VAL A 232 -3.69 -21.40 39.50
C VAL A 232 -3.16 -22.46 40.46
N GLU A 233 -3.19 -23.73 40.08
CA GLU A 233 -2.82 -24.87 40.93
C GLU A 233 -1.36 -24.77 41.42
N PRO A 234 -0.35 -24.53 40.56
CA PRO A 234 1.05 -24.41 41.02
C PRO A 234 1.26 -23.22 41.97
N LEU A 235 0.46 -22.16 41.82
CA LEU A 235 0.52 -20.98 42.69
C LEU A 235 -0.06 -21.29 44.06
N ARG A 236 -1.17 -22.02 44.13
CA ARG A 236 -1.78 -22.46 45.38
C ARG A 236 -0.88 -23.41 46.15
N ASP A 237 -0.28 -24.38 45.45
CA ASP A 237 0.62 -25.37 46.07
C ASP A 237 1.88 -24.72 46.65
N ALA A 238 2.37 -23.65 46.02
CA ALA A 238 3.48 -22.84 46.51
C ALA A 238 3.07 -21.78 47.56
N GLY A 239 1.79 -21.70 47.94
CA GLY A 239 1.28 -20.81 48.99
C GLY A 239 1.07 -19.35 48.57
N TYR A 240 1.00 -19.05 47.27
CA TYR A 240 0.75 -17.69 46.79
C TYR A 240 -0.72 -17.27 47.00
N MET A 241 -0.92 -16.01 47.42
CA MET A 241 -2.25 -15.39 47.51
C MET A 241 -2.69 -14.85 46.15
N ILE A 242 -3.87 -15.27 45.70
CA ILE A 242 -4.45 -14.84 44.42
C ILE A 242 -5.25 -13.55 44.62
N PRO A 243 -4.91 -12.45 43.94
CA PRO A 243 -5.65 -11.19 44.06
C PRO A 243 -7.08 -11.29 43.50
N GLY A 244 -7.98 -10.48 44.04
CA GLY A 244 -9.37 -10.40 43.57
C GLY A 244 -9.54 -9.74 42.19
N PRO A 245 -10.74 -9.83 41.57
CA PRO A 245 -10.99 -9.37 40.19
C PRO A 245 -10.73 -7.87 39.95
N GLU A 246 -10.92 -7.06 40.98
CA GLU A 246 -10.73 -5.60 40.95
C GLU A 246 -9.29 -5.16 41.17
N HIS A 247 -8.34 -6.08 41.33
CA HIS A 247 -6.95 -5.72 41.45
C HIS A 247 -6.46 -5.00 40.19
N ARG A 248 -5.83 -3.84 40.38
CA ARG A 248 -5.18 -3.04 39.34
C ARG A 248 -3.76 -2.73 39.81
N ARG A 249 -2.78 -2.94 38.94
CA ARG A 249 -1.39 -2.56 39.19
C ARG A 249 -0.64 -2.34 37.90
N ASP A 250 0.41 -1.56 38.00
CA ASP A 250 1.38 -1.43 36.91
C ASP A 250 2.33 -2.64 36.96
N LEU A 251 2.72 -3.14 35.78
CA LEU A 251 3.62 -4.28 35.67
C LEU A 251 4.92 -3.87 34.99
N PRO A 252 6.08 -4.36 35.50
CA PRO A 252 7.31 -4.26 34.74
C PRO A 252 7.17 -5.06 33.44
N PHE A 253 7.69 -4.47 32.37
CA PHE A 253 7.63 -5.08 31.05
C PHE A 253 9.00 -5.02 30.37
N THR A 254 9.21 -5.95 29.47
CA THR A 254 10.34 -5.99 28.53
C THR A 254 9.78 -6.08 27.13
N THR A 255 10.38 -5.39 26.17
CA THR A 255 9.99 -5.51 24.77
C THR A 255 11.14 -6.02 23.93
N TYR A 256 10.82 -6.84 22.94
CA TYR A 256 11.75 -7.38 21.96
C TYR A 256 11.03 -7.62 20.63
N SER A 257 11.78 -7.73 19.55
CA SER A 257 11.26 -8.08 18.22
C SER A 257 12.00 -9.29 17.68
N ASP A 258 11.30 -10.11 16.90
CA ASP A 258 11.91 -11.22 16.19
C ASP A 258 12.49 -10.79 14.82
N LEU A 259 13.08 -11.75 14.09
CA LEU A 259 13.59 -11.53 12.73
C LEU A 259 12.47 -11.31 11.69
N GLU A 260 11.22 -11.64 12.04
CA GLU A 260 10.03 -11.35 11.24
C GLU A 260 9.52 -9.92 11.44
N ARG A 261 10.11 -9.17 12.38
CA ARG A 261 9.74 -7.80 12.80
C ARG A 261 8.45 -7.75 13.61
N GLN A 262 8.00 -8.89 14.13
CA GLN A 262 6.89 -8.97 15.06
C GLN A 262 7.38 -8.52 16.44
N GLN A 263 6.73 -7.50 17.00
CA GLN A 263 7.07 -7.01 18.33
C GLN A 263 6.29 -7.80 19.39
N TYR A 264 6.99 -8.09 20.49
CA TYR A 264 6.47 -8.75 21.67
C TYR A 264 6.59 -7.85 22.89
N VAL A 265 5.63 -8.00 23.80
CA VAL A 265 5.71 -7.51 25.17
C VAL A 265 5.78 -8.70 26.10
N GLY A 266 6.87 -8.76 26.87
CA GLY A 266 7.02 -9.65 28.00
C GLY A 266 6.59 -8.91 29.26
N VAL A 267 5.68 -9.52 30.03
CA VAL A 267 5.16 -8.97 31.27
C VAL A 267 5.61 -9.88 32.40
N ARG A 268 6.11 -9.28 33.48
CA ARG A 268 6.56 -10.02 34.67
C ARG A 268 5.74 -9.61 35.88
N TRP A 269 5.26 -10.61 36.61
CA TRP A 269 4.60 -10.41 37.90
C TRP A 269 5.36 -11.17 38.97
N ASP A 270 6.28 -10.47 39.64
CA ASP A 270 7.19 -11.08 40.61
C ASP A 270 6.47 -11.75 41.79
N GLN A 271 5.36 -11.18 42.28
CA GLN A 271 4.57 -11.76 43.37
C GLN A 271 3.91 -13.09 43.02
N LEU A 272 3.71 -13.42 41.75
CA LEU A 272 3.19 -14.71 41.30
C LEU A 272 4.25 -15.52 40.56
N ASN A 273 5.51 -15.05 40.58
CA ASN A 273 6.61 -15.59 39.79
C ASN A 273 6.23 -15.89 38.32
N TYR A 274 5.36 -15.06 37.74
CA TYR A 274 4.78 -15.30 36.42
C TYR A 274 5.46 -14.44 35.36
N ILE A 275 5.78 -15.07 34.22
CA ILE A 275 6.30 -14.39 33.03
C ILE A 275 5.40 -14.76 31.85
N GLY A 276 4.72 -13.75 31.31
CA GLY A 276 3.86 -13.88 30.13
C GLY A 276 4.44 -13.13 28.95
N ARG A 277 4.11 -13.56 27.72
CA ARG A 277 4.44 -12.81 26.50
C ARG A 277 3.22 -12.67 25.59
N ALA A 278 3.08 -11.51 24.97
CA ALA A 278 2.02 -11.24 24.01
C ALA A 278 2.57 -10.51 22.78
N THR A 279 1.94 -10.74 21.62
CA THR A 279 2.25 -10.03 20.37
C THR A 279 1.54 -8.68 20.32
N LEU A 280 2.22 -7.68 19.79
CA LEU A 280 1.67 -6.37 19.49
C LEU A 280 1.25 -6.28 18.01
N PRO A 281 0.17 -5.55 17.67
CA PRO A 281 -0.34 -5.50 16.29
C PRO A 281 0.59 -4.75 15.33
N GLN A 282 1.45 -3.88 15.85
CA GLN A 282 2.39 -3.06 15.10
C GLN A 282 3.57 -2.66 15.98
N GLN A 283 4.60 -2.08 15.38
CA GLN A 283 5.73 -1.54 16.13
C GLN A 283 5.32 -0.30 16.92
N CYS A 284 5.60 -0.31 18.22
CA CYS A 284 5.23 0.75 19.14
C CYS A 284 6.24 0.94 20.27
N ILE A 285 6.25 2.15 20.82
CA ILE A 285 6.95 2.48 22.06
C ILE A 285 5.92 2.32 23.18
N ILE A 286 6.11 1.29 24.00
CA ILE A 286 5.24 1.03 25.15
C ILE A 286 5.61 2.03 26.25
N GLU A 287 4.62 2.81 26.68
CA GLU A 287 4.78 3.73 27.81
C GLU A 287 4.51 3.01 29.13
N LYS A 288 3.49 2.15 29.14
CA LYS A 288 2.98 1.53 30.36
C LYS A 288 2.21 0.25 30.11
N VAL A 289 2.33 -0.71 31.02
CA VAL A 289 1.50 -1.91 31.08
C VAL A 289 0.81 -1.96 32.45
N ARG A 290 -0.51 -2.11 32.46
CA ARG A 290 -1.33 -2.14 33.67
C ARG A 290 -2.32 -3.29 33.64
N ILE A 291 -2.48 -3.99 34.75
CA ILE A 291 -3.57 -4.95 34.94
C ILE A 291 -4.89 -4.19 34.96
N SER A 292 -5.76 -4.50 34.02
CA SER A 292 -7.10 -3.92 33.90
C SER A 292 -8.19 -4.84 34.42
N GLN A 293 -7.97 -6.16 34.50
CA GLN A 293 -8.92 -7.09 35.09
C GLN A 293 -8.27 -8.45 35.37
N LEU A 294 -8.75 -9.13 36.41
CA LEU A 294 -8.42 -10.54 36.68
C LEU A 294 -9.71 -11.38 36.65
N GLU A 295 -9.77 -12.37 35.78
CA GLU A 295 -10.92 -13.27 35.63
C GLU A 295 -10.50 -14.72 35.86
N PRO A 296 -11.11 -15.47 36.78
CA PRO A 296 -10.91 -16.90 36.85
C PRO A 296 -11.59 -17.57 35.63
N VAL A 297 -10.86 -18.46 34.96
CA VAL A 297 -11.31 -19.19 33.79
C VAL A 297 -10.95 -20.66 33.95
N THR A 298 -11.94 -21.54 33.86
CA THR A 298 -11.71 -23.00 33.88
C THR A 298 -11.46 -23.49 32.46
N LEU A 299 -10.29 -24.10 32.23
CA LEU A 299 -9.92 -24.73 30.97
C LEU A 299 -9.85 -26.25 31.18
N GLU A 300 -9.73 -27.02 30.09
CA GLU A 300 -9.66 -28.50 30.13
C GLU A 300 -8.49 -29.01 31.00
N ASN A 301 -7.44 -28.21 31.17
CA ASN A 301 -6.24 -28.50 31.93
C ASN A 301 -6.22 -27.91 33.35
N GLY A 302 -7.32 -27.35 33.85
CA GLY A 302 -7.44 -26.81 35.22
C GLY A 302 -7.89 -25.35 35.29
N MET A 303 -7.92 -24.80 36.50
CA MET A 303 -8.25 -23.39 36.73
C MET A 303 -7.09 -22.48 36.35
N HIS A 304 -7.40 -21.48 35.53
CA HIS A 304 -6.47 -20.43 35.14
C HIS A 304 -6.99 -19.07 35.60
N LEU A 305 -6.09 -18.18 35.96
CA LEU A 305 -6.38 -16.77 36.15
C LEU A 305 -6.03 -16.03 34.86
N LYS A 306 -7.04 -15.52 34.18
CA LYS A 306 -6.87 -14.66 33.00
C LYS A 306 -6.61 -13.23 33.46
N MET A 307 -5.38 -12.79 33.30
CA MET A 307 -4.92 -11.44 33.57
C MET A 307 -5.02 -10.58 32.31
N ASN A 308 -6.02 -9.70 32.26
CA ASN A 308 -6.13 -8.70 31.21
C ASN A 308 -5.20 -7.53 31.56
N CYS A 309 -4.28 -7.21 30.66
CA CYS A 309 -3.40 -6.07 30.77
C CYS A 309 -3.69 -5.07 29.66
N ASP A 310 -3.90 -3.82 30.04
CA ASP A 310 -3.95 -2.69 29.13
C ASP A 310 -2.52 -2.18 28.90
N ILE A 311 -2.11 -2.22 27.64
CA ILE A 311 -0.80 -1.76 27.19
C ILE A 311 -1.02 -0.41 26.51
N SER A 312 -0.50 0.64 27.13
CA SER A 312 -0.50 2.00 26.59
C SER A 312 0.76 2.24 25.78
N TYR A 313 0.62 2.66 24.53
CA TYR A 313 1.74 2.82 23.61
C TYR A 313 1.54 3.96 22.63
N THR A 314 2.65 4.47 22.12
CA THR A 314 2.69 5.35 20.95
C THR A 314 3.21 4.58 19.75
N VAL A 315 2.72 4.88 18.56
CA VAL A 315 3.18 4.22 17.32
C VAL A 315 4.63 4.60 17.08
N TYR A 316 5.50 3.62 16.85
CA TYR A 316 6.88 3.89 16.53
C TYR A 316 6.96 4.41 15.08
N GLU A 317 7.40 5.65 14.90
CA GLU A 317 7.82 6.18 13.61
C GLU A 317 9.35 6.16 13.54
N ASN A 318 9.90 5.64 12.44
CA ASN A 318 11.35 5.60 12.25
C ASN A 318 11.85 6.98 11.82
N ASP A 319 12.46 7.74 12.73
CA ASP A 319 13.01 9.07 12.45
C ASP A 319 14.09 9.06 11.35
N LYS A 320 14.78 7.92 11.17
CA LYS A 320 15.82 7.73 10.15
C LYS A 320 15.26 7.29 8.79
N TYR A 321 13.95 7.10 8.66
CA TYR A 321 13.33 6.61 7.42
C TYR A 321 13.70 7.47 6.20
N TYR A 322 13.72 8.79 6.38
CA TYR A 322 14.03 9.76 5.33
C TYR A 322 15.53 10.13 5.27
N ASP A 323 16.37 9.51 6.08
CA ASP A 323 17.80 9.80 6.14
C ASP A 323 18.55 9.08 5.01
N VAL A 324 18.39 9.62 3.80
CA VAL A 324 19.07 9.10 2.60
C VAL A 324 20.41 9.82 2.40
N PRO A 325 21.54 9.10 2.29
CA PRO A 325 22.85 9.70 2.02
C PRO A 325 22.85 10.54 0.74
N ALA A 326 23.55 11.68 0.73
CA ALA A 326 23.59 12.60 -0.41
C ALA A 326 24.00 11.93 -1.73
N SER A 327 24.94 10.98 -1.67
CA SER A 327 25.37 10.20 -2.84
C SER A 327 24.24 9.36 -3.44
N SER A 328 23.35 8.81 -2.60
CA SER A 328 22.19 8.04 -3.07
C SER A 328 21.11 8.97 -3.63
N ARG A 329 20.91 10.16 -3.03
CA ARG A 329 19.98 11.17 -3.56
C ARG A 329 20.34 11.59 -4.97
N TRP A 330 21.61 11.88 -5.22
CA TRP A 330 22.10 12.27 -6.55
C TRP A 330 22.00 11.12 -7.57
N LYS A 331 22.41 9.90 -7.20
CA LYS A 331 22.29 8.73 -8.08
C LYS A 331 20.84 8.49 -8.51
N TYR A 332 19.92 8.50 -7.56
CA TYR A 332 18.50 8.30 -7.83
C TYR A 332 17.87 9.49 -8.57
N GLY A 333 18.27 10.72 -8.25
CA GLY A 333 17.80 11.90 -8.97
C GLY A 333 18.21 11.89 -10.43
N ILE A 334 19.49 11.60 -10.73
CA ILE A 334 19.98 11.49 -12.11
C ILE A 334 19.25 10.35 -12.83
N ALA A 335 19.15 9.17 -12.22
CA ALA A 335 18.45 8.03 -12.83
C ALA A 335 16.98 8.36 -13.13
N TYR A 336 16.29 9.06 -12.22
CA TYR A 336 14.91 9.49 -12.41
C TYR A 336 14.76 10.43 -13.61
N PHE A 337 15.56 11.49 -13.69
CA PHE A 337 15.44 12.46 -14.79
C PHE A 337 15.89 11.88 -16.14
N VAL A 338 16.91 11.04 -16.15
CA VAL A 338 17.35 10.33 -17.36
C VAL A 338 16.24 9.40 -17.86
N LEU A 339 15.63 8.62 -16.97
CA LEU A 339 14.56 7.71 -17.34
C LEU A 339 13.32 8.46 -17.83
N ALA A 340 12.91 9.53 -17.15
CA ALA A 340 11.79 10.37 -17.57
C ALA A 340 12.05 11.02 -18.93
N GLY A 341 13.25 11.56 -19.16
CA GLY A 341 13.66 12.15 -20.43
C GLY A 341 13.68 11.12 -21.56
N PHE A 342 14.23 9.93 -21.30
CA PHE A 342 14.21 8.81 -22.25
C PHE A 342 12.79 8.41 -22.64
N LEU A 343 11.89 8.24 -21.66
CA LEU A 343 10.49 7.90 -21.90
C LEU A 343 9.77 8.96 -22.74
N ALA A 344 9.95 10.24 -22.43
CA ALA A 344 9.37 11.32 -23.21
C ALA A 344 9.91 11.34 -24.66
N GLY A 345 11.22 11.13 -24.84
CA GLY A 345 11.84 11.02 -26.15
C GLY A 345 11.33 9.81 -26.96
N MET A 346 11.18 8.66 -26.32
CA MET A 346 10.64 7.46 -26.97
C MET A 346 9.16 7.61 -27.34
N MET A 347 8.34 8.23 -26.49
CA MET A 347 6.96 8.56 -26.83
C MET A 347 6.86 9.46 -28.07
N TYR A 348 7.71 10.48 -28.12
CA TYR A 348 7.80 11.37 -29.29
C TYR A 348 8.21 10.59 -30.56
N MET A 349 9.22 9.73 -30.45
CA MET A 349 9.67 8.87 -31.56
C MET A 349 8.57 7.93 -32.06
N VAL A 350 7.82 7.29 -31.15
CA VAL A 350 6.69 6.43 -31.52
C VAL A 350 5.61 7.23 -32.26
N HIS A 351 5.32 8.45 -31.81
CA HIS A 351 4.33 9.31 -32.46
C HIS A 351 4.77 9.71 -33.88
N VAL A 352 6.03 10.11 -34.05
CA VAL A 352 6.60 10.51 -35.35
C VAL A 352 6.68 9.33 -36.32
N ILE A 353 7.16 8.16 -35.86
CA ILE A 353 7.40 7.00 -36.72
C ILE A 353 6.13 6.19 -36.96
N GLY A 354 5.32 5.98 -35.92
CA GLY A 354 4.14 5.13 -35.97
C GLY A 354 2.89 5.82 -36.52
N ASN A 355 2.95 7.12 -36.83
CA ASN A 355 1.83 7.96 -37.28
C ASN A 355 0.56 7.75 -36.42
N VAL A 356 0.75 7.56 -35.11
CA VAL A 356 -0.33 7.28 -34.17
C VAL A 356 -1.08 8.59 -33.93
N ASN A 357 -2.15 8.82 -34.69
CA ASN A 357 -3.09 9.91 -34.44
C ASN A 357 -3.84 9.61 -33.14
N LEU A 358 -3.62 10.45 -32.12
CA LEU A 358 -4.25 10.37 -30.81
C LEU A 358 -5.67 10.94 -30.81
#